data_AF-A0A131ZX56-F1
#
_entry.id   AF-A0A131ZX56-F1
#
_cell.length_a   1.000
_cell.length_b   1.000
_cell.length_c   1.000
_cell.angle_alpha   90.00
_cell.angle_beta   90.00
_cell.angle_gamma   90.00
#
_symmetry.space_group_name_H-M   'P 1'
#
loop_
_entity.id
_entity.type
_entity.pdbx_description
1 polymer ?
#
loop_
_entity_poly.entity_id
_entity_poly.type
_entity_poly.pdbx_seq_one_letter_code
_entity_poly.pdbx_strand_id
1 'polypeptide(L)'
;METFDADHVHQSPSSKQQFSQTLISSDDVPNNTIDRQSDYQQQSTSYCGGEMINEKLRKVVHELLDTEITYCQALDQLIKLYLDPLLKSSSLSNLDGKILIGSIPSVIVTQNQFREDLTTIIQHDDLNIEAIAKCFLNYSNDFKKYS
;
A
#
# COMPACT_ATOMS: atom_id res chain seq x y z
N MET A 1 5.22 -36.59 36.62
CA MET A 1 5.51 -38.00 36.27
C MET A 1 4.46 -38.31 35.21
N GLU A 2 4.70 -38.17 33.91
CA GLU A 2 5.87 -38.53 33.10
C GLU A 2 6.56 -37.34 32.38
N THR A 3 7.68 -37.66 31.77
CA THR A 3 8.72 -36.84 31.10
C THR A 3 8.82 -37.24 29.62
N PHE A 4 9.63 -36.51 28.85
CA PHE A 4 10.11 -36.73 27.45
C PHE A 4 9.21 -36.10 26.36
N ASP A 5 9.69 -35.34 25.36
CA ASP A 5 11.05 -35.23 24.81
C ASP A 5 11.32 -33.89 24.11
N ALA A 6 12.62 -33.57 24.04
CA ALA A 6 13.20 -32.41 23.39
C ALA A 6 13.62 -32.70 21.93
N ASP A 7 13.88 -31.61 21.20
CA ASP A 7 14.76 -31.49 20.02
C ASP A 7 14.39 -32.22 18.72
N HIS A 8 14.03 -31.43 17.70
CA HIS A 8 14.89 -31.40 16.50
C HIS A 8 14.85 -30.08 15.73
N VAL A 9 16.06 -29.69 15.34
CA VAL A 9 16.55 -28.42 14.81
C VAL A 9 16.82 -28.58 13.30
N HIS A 10 16.71 -27.47 12.55
CA HIS A 10 17.35 -27.22 11.24
C HIS A 10 16.89 -28.07 10.03
N GLN A 11 16.97 -27.64 8.76
CA GLN A 11 17.49 -26.46 8.07
C GLN A 11 16.96 -26.51 6.63
N SER A 12 16.67 -25.36 6.03
CA SER A 12 16.81 -25.20 4.58
C SER A 12 18.29 -25.01 4.24
N PRO A 13 18.78 -25.52 3.09
CA PRO A 13 19.93 -24.88 2.46
C PRO A 13 19.69 -24.48 1.00
N SER A 14 20.05 -23.21 0.79
CA SER A 14 20.32 -22.48 -0.44
C SER A 14 21.21 -23.24 -1.45
N SER A 15 20.93 -23.11 -2.75
CA SER A 15 21.86 -23.48 -3.82
C SER A 15 22.46 -22.23 -4.47
N LYS A 16 23.79 -22.23 -4.54
CA LYS A 16 24.70 -21.13 -4.83
C LYS A 16 24.88 -20.91 -6.33
N GLN A 17 25.03 -19.65 -6.73
CA GLN A 17 25.55 -19.24 -8.03
C GLN A 17 27.03 -19.64 -8.16
N GLN A 18 27.42 -20.17 -9.33
CA GLN A 18 28.82 -20.29 -9.75
C GLN A 18 29.00 -19.59 -11.11
N PHE A 19 29.77 -18.51 -11.08
CA PHE A 19 30.29 -17.80 -12.25
C PHE A 19 31.59 -18.48 -12.70
N SER A 20 31.79 -18.64 -14.02
CA SER A 20 33.09 -19.00 -14.60
C SER A 20 33.37 -18.07 -15.79
N GLN A 21 34.44 -17.28 -15.69
CA GLN A 21 35.01 -16.44 -16.77
C GLN A 21 35.91 -17.29 -17.66
N THR A 22 35.95 -17.01 -18.97
CA THR A 22 37.08 -17.40 -19.82
C THR A 22 37.32 -16.35 -20.91
N LEU A 23 38.50 -15.75 -20.85
CA LEU A 23 39.12 -14.85 -21.83
C LEU A 23 39.57 -15.63 -23.07
N ILE A 24 39.25 -15.18 -24.29
CA ILE A 24 40.07 -15.50 -25.47
C ILE A 24 39.97 -14.37 -26.51
N SER A 25 41.11 -13.79 -26.87
CA SER A 25 41.31 -12.95 -28.06
C SER A 25 41.79 -13.81 -29.24
N SER A 26 41.26 -13.45 -30.41
CA SER A 26 41.69 -13.62 -31.81
C SER A 26 42.89 -14.53 -32.12
N ASP A 27 42.70 -15.56 -32.95
CA ASP A 27 42.94 -15.54 -34.40
C ASP A 27 42.78 -16.96 -35.01
N ASP A 28 42.50 -17.00 -36.32
CA ASP A 28 42.41 -18.13 -37.26
C ASP A 28 41.08 -18.92 -37.43
N VAL A 29 40.56 -18.85 -38.67
CA VAL A 29 39.35 -19.52 -39.23
C VAL A 29 39.83 -20.42 -40.39
N PRO A 30 39.36 -21.68 -40.55
CA PRO A 30 38.25 -21.92 -41.48
C PRO A 30 37.29 -23.11 -41.19
N ASN A 31 36.00 -22.77 -41.25
CA ASN A 31 34.95 -23.36 -42.08
C ASN A 31 34.79 -24.90 -42.17
N ASN A 32 33.77 -25.44 -41.49
CA ASN A 32 32.87 -26.42 -42.11
C ASN A 32 31.49 -26.43 -41.42
N THR A 33 30.46 -26.40 -42.27
CA THR A 33 29.03 -26.35 -42.02
C THR A 33 28.52 -27.49 -41.13
N ILE A 34 27.95 -27.15 -39.96
CA ILE A 34 26.92 -27.94 -39.29
C ILE A 34 25.84 -26.97 -38.79
N ASP A 35 24.63 -27.12 -39.33
CA ASP A 35 23.39 -26.50 -38.89
C ASP A 35 23.11 -26.77 -37.41
N ARG A 36 23.49 -25.82 -36.54
CA ARG A 36 22.89 -25.58 -35.23
C ARG A 36 23.07 -24.11 -34.86
N GLN A 37 22.23 -23.23 -35.41
CA GLN A 37 22.05 -21.89 -34.85
C GLN A 37 21.12 -21.97 -33.65
N SER A 38 21.70 -22.26 -32.50
CA SER A 38 21.32 -21.64 -31.24
C SER A 38 21.80 -20.18 -31.25
N ASP A 39 20.86 -19.27 -31.00
CA ASP A 39 21.01 -18.07 -30.18
C ASP A 39 22.29 -17.24 -30.32
N TYR A 40 22.19 -16.14 -31.07
CA TYR A 40 22.81 -14.89 -30.63
C TYR A 40 21.74 -13.97 -30.07
N GLN A 41 21.89 -13.73 -28.78
CA GLN A 41 21.20 -12.74 -27.98
C GLN A 41 21.12 -11.39 -28.71
N GLN A 42 19.91 -11.01 -29.10
CA GLN A 42 19.44 -9.68 -28.72
C GLN A 42 18.53 -9.92 -27.52
N GLN A 43 19.14 -9.92 -26.33
CA GLN A 43 18.39 -9.84 -25.09
C GLN A 43 17.86 -8.40 -25.00
N SER A 44 16.84 -8.14 -25.79
CA SER A 44 15.92 -7.04 -25.59
C SER A 44 15.43 -7.19 -24.17
N THR A 45 15.87 -6.31 -23.27
CA THR A 45 15.24 -6.10 -21.97
C THR A 45 13.85 -5.51 -22.24
N SER A 46 12.95 -6.37 -22.71
CA SER A 46 11.58 -6.07 -23.05
C SER A 46 10.78 -5.95 -21.76
N TYR A 47 10.34 -4.73 -21.47
CA TYR A 47 9.18 -4.37 -20.66
C TYR A 47 8.67 -5.44 -19.69
N CYS A 48 9.28 -5.53 -18.51
CA CYS A 48 8.74 -6.32 -17.39
C CYS A 48 8.59 -5.46 -16.11
N GLY A 49 9.19 -4.26 -16.08
CA GLY A 49 9.09 -3.35 -14.93
C GLY A 49 7.74 -2.62 -14.84
N GLY A 50 7.12 -2.30 -15.97
CA GLY A 50 5.89 -1.49 -16.02
C GLY A 50 4.68 -2.15 -15.36
N GLU A 51 4.48 -3.45 -15.62
CA GLU A 51 3.38 -4.22 -15.02
C GLU A 51 3.56 -4.35 -13.51
N MET A 52 4.78 -4.66 -13.04
CA MET A 52 5.06 -4.69 -11.59
C MET A 52 4.86 -3.33 -10.91
N ILE A 53 5.19 -2.21 -11.57
CA ILE A 53 4.98 -0.87 -11.01
C ILE A 53 3.49 -0.56 -10.89
N ASN A 54 2.68 -0.91 -11.90
CA ASN A 54 1.24 -0.75 -11.87
C ASN A 54 0.57 -1.59 -10.76
N GLU A 55 0.98 -2.86 -10.59
CA GLU A 55 0.46 -3.71 -9.52
C GLU A 55 0.81 -3.19 -8.12
N LYS A 56 2.05 -2.70 -7.93
CA LYS A 56 2.44 -2.07 -6.66
C LYS A 56 1.62 -0.82 -6.39
N LEU A 57 1.41 0.02 -7.40
CA LEU A 57 0.63 1.25 -7.26
C LEU A 57 -0.83 0.96 -6.91
N ARG A 58 -1.45 -0.03 -7.56
CA ARG A 58 -2.79 -0.52 -7.21
C ARG A 58 -2.87 -0.92 -5.73
N LYS A 59 -1.91 -1.72 -5.26
CA LYS A 59 -1.85 -2.12 -3.84
C LYS A 59 -1.74 -0.93 -2.89
N VAL A 60 -0.88 0.04 -3.22
CA VAL A 60 -0.73 1.26 -2.40
C VAL A 60 -2.03 2.06 -2.34
N VAL A 61 -2.73 2.19 -3.47
CA VAL A 61 -4.00 2.92 -3.53
C VAL A 61 -5.10 2.19 -2.74
N HIS A 62 -5.17 0.86 -2.82
CA HIS A 62 -6.11 0.10 -2.01
C HIS A 62 -5.78 0.18 -0.52
N GLU A 63 -4.51 0.08 -0.13
CA GLU A 63 -4.09 0.26 1.26
C GLU A 63 -4.44 1.66 1.78
N LEU A 64 -4.28 2.70 0.96
CA LEU A 64 -4.69 4.06 1.28
C LEU A 64 -6.20 4.14 1.56
N LEU A 65 -7.02 3.45 0.76
CA LEU A 65 -8.46 3.42 0.98
C LEU A 65 -8.82 2.61 2.24
N ASP A 66 -8.19 1.45 2.45
CA ASP A 66 -8.45 0.58 3.60
C ASP A 66 -8.10 1.28 4.91
N THR A 67 -6.99 2.02 4.92
CA THR A 67 -6.58 2.84 6.07
C THR A 67 -7.54 4.00 6.31
N GLU A 68 -8.06 4.66 5.26
CA GLU A 68 -9.08 5.71 5.38
C GLU A 68 -10.42 5.17 5.93
N ILE A 69 -10.85 3.99 5.46
CA ILE A 69 -12.04 3.30 5.97
C ILE A 69 -11.88 3.01 7.46
N THR A 70 -10.75 2.41 7.85
CA THR A 70 -10.45 2.05 9.24
C THR A 70 -10.36 3.30 10.13
N TYR A 71 -9.78 4.38 9.62
CA TYR A 71 -9.70 5.65 10.32
C TYR A 71 -11.10 6.24 10.60
N CYS A 72 -11.97 6.31 9.59
CA CYS A 72 -13.34 6.77 9.79
C CYS A 72 -14.13 5.89 10.79
N GLN A 73 -13.94 4.57 10.76
CA GLN A 73 -14.55 3.66 11.74
C GLN A 73 -14.07 3.93 13.17
N ALA A 74 -12.78 4.26 13.33
CA ALA A 74 -12.23 4.63 14.63
C ALA A 74 -12.84 5.95 15.15
N LEU A 75 -13.07 6.93 14.27
CA LEU A 75 -13.74 8.17 14.63
C LEU A 75 -15.21 7.96 15.04
N ASP A 76 -15.93 7.07 14.34
CA ASP A 76 -17.29 6.70 14.72
C ASP A 76 -17.33 6.04 16.11
N GLN A 77 -16.36 5.18 16.41
CA GLN A 77 -16.22 4.57 17.73
C GLN A 77 -15.88 5.61 18.80
N LEU A 78 -15.01 6.58 18.50
CA LEU A 78 -14.69 7.68 19.41
C LEU A 78 -15.95 8.45 19.82
N ILE A 79 -16.82 8.79 18.85
CA ILE A 79 -18.09 9.45 19.14
C ILE A 79 -18.96 8.56 20.02
N LYS A 80 -19.26 7.34 19.55
CA LYS A 80 -20.24 6.45 20.17
C LYS A 80 -19.85 6.02 21.59
N LEU A 81 -18.57 5.74 21.82
CA LEU A 81 -18.09 5.16 23.07
C LEU A 81 -17.66 6.20 24.09
N TYR A 82 -17.27 7.40 23.65
CA TYR A 82 -16.71 8.42 24.56
C TYR A 82 -17.46 9.74 24.51
N LEU A 83 -17.57 10.38 23.34
CA LEU A 83 -18.09 11.74 23.27
C LEU A 83 -19.60 11.80 23.53
N ASP A 84 -20.36 10.86 22.97
CA ASP A 84 -21.81 10.73 23.21
C ASP A 84 -22.11 10.47 24.70
N PRO A 85 -21.49 9.47 25.36
CA PRO A 85 -21.66 9.25 26.79
C PRO A 85 -21.23 10.45 27.63
N LEU A 86 -20.12 11.12 27.28
CA LEU A 86 -19.63 12.29 28.01
C LEU A 86 -20.63 13.44 27.97
N LEU A 87 -21.23 13.73 26.81
CA LEU A 87 -22.24 14.78 26.66
C LEU A 87 -23.56 14.44 27.39
N LYS A 88 -23.90 13.15 27.49
CA LYS A 88 -25.15 12.69 28.13
C LYS A 88 -25.02 12.53 29.65
N SER A 89 -23.82 12.22 30.16
CA SER A 89 -23.58 11.90 31.58
C SER A 89 -22.97 13.04 32.40
N SER A 90 -22.37 14.04 31.76
CA SER A 90 -21.70 15.13 32.48
C SER A 90 -22.63 16.31 32.78
N SER A 91 -22.46 16.92 33.95
CA SER A 91 -23.04 18.22 34.31
C SER A 91 -22.30 19.39 33.64
N LEU A 92 -21.51 19.13 32.59
CA LEU A 92 -20.83 20.17 31.83
C LEU A 92 -21.87 21.06 31.18
N SER A 93 -21.67 22.36 31.25
CA SER A 93 -22.49 23.27 30.46
C SER A 93 -22.35 22.89 28.98
N ASN A 94 -23.42 23.04 28.20
CA ASN A 94 -23.38 22.76 26.76
C ASN A 94 -22.22 23.48 26.03
N LEU A 95 -21.72 24.58 26.60
CA LEU A 95 -20.58 25.32 26.08
C LEU A 95 -19.25 24.61 26.39
N ASP A 96 -19.02 24.16 27.63
CA ASP A 96 -17.78 23.46 28.02
C ASP A 96 -17.62 22.12 27.29
N GLY A 97 -18.72 21.38 27.10
CA GLY A 97 -18.71 20.14 26.32
C GLY A 97 -18.34 20.37 24.85
N LYS A 98 -18.82 21.46 24.24
CA LYS A 98 -18.45 21.84 22.87
C LYS A 98 -17.00 22.28 22.76
N ILE A 99 -16.48 23.01 23.75
CA ILE A 99 -15.06 23.40 23.80
C ILE A 99 -14.18 22.15 23.91
N LEU A 100 -14.54 21.21 24.79
CA LEU A 100 -13.76 19.99 25.01
C LEU A 100 -13.73 19.08 23.78
N ILE A 101 -14.85 18.98 23.06
CA ILE A 101 -14.95 18.20 21.81
C ILE A 101 -14.24 18.90 20.65
N GLY A 102 -14.19 20.23 20.66
CA GLY A 102 -13.52 21.02 19.64
C GLY A 102 -14.06 20.77 18.24
N SER A 103 -13.15 20.62 17.27
CA SER A 103 -13.48 20.45 15.85
C SER A 103 -13.80 19.00 15.43
N ILE A 104 -13.72 18.03 16.34
CA ILE A 104 -13.86 16.59 16.02
C ILE A 104 -15.11 16.28 15.18
N PRO A 105 -16.32 16.79 15.47
CA PRO A 105 -17.50 16.50 14.65
C PRO A 105 -17.34 16.98 13.21
N SER A 106 -16.70 18.14 12.99
CA SER A 106 -16.40 18.64 11.65
C SER A 106 -15.37 17.77 10.94
N VAL A 107 -14.36 17.28 11.66
CA VAL A 107 -13.37 16.33 11.12
C VAL A 107 -14.09 15.09 10.58
N ILE A 108 -15.01 14.53 11.36
CA ILE A 108 -15.77 13.32 10.98
C ILE A 108 -16.60 13.53 9.73
N VAL A 109 -17.30 14.67 9.63
CA VAL A 109 -18.09 14.99 8.43
C VAL A 109 -17.20 15.07 7.20
N THR A 110 -16.08 15.81 7.28
CA THR A 110 -15.13 15.92 6.17
C THR A 110 -14.57 14.55 5.79
N GLN A 111 -14.16 13.73 6.76
CA GLN A 111 -13.51 12.45 6.48
C GLN A 111 -14.49 11.42 5.90
N ASN A 112 -15.73 11.38 6.37
CA ASN A 112 -16.75 10.51 5.78
C ASN A 112 -17.03 10.87 4.32
N GLN A 113 -17.10 12.16 3.98
CA GLN A 113 -17.30 12.60 2.59
C GLN A 113 -16.06 12.30 1.73
N PHE A 114 -14.85 12.59 2.24
CA PHE A 114 -13.60 12.27 1.56
C PHE A 114 -13.49 10.78 1.27
N ARG A 115 -13.77 9.92 2.26
CA ARG A 115 -13.79 8.45 2.10
C ARG A 115 -14.78 8.02 1.03
N GLU A 116 -16.00 8.56 1.00
CA GLU A 116 -17.02 8.19 0.02
C GLU A 116 -16.59 8.53 -1.41
N ASP A 117 -16.08 9.76 -1.62
CA ASP A 117 -15.55 10.20 -2.91
C ASP A 117 -14.36 9.33 -3.34
N LEU A 118 -13.41 9.08 -2.43
CA LEU A 118 -12.23 8.27 -2.70
C LEU A 118 -12.58 6.80 -3.01
N THR A 119 -13.55 6.24 -2.28
CA THR A 119 -14.09 4.89 -2.54
C THR A 119 -14.67 4.82 -3.94
N THR A 120 -15.48 5.80 -4.33
CA THR A 120 -16.12 5.85 -5.65
C THR A 120 -15.09 5.88 -6.77
N ILE A 121 -13.98 6.61 -6.59
CA ILE A 121 -12.90 6.70 -7.59
C ILE A 121 -12.13 5.37 -7.69
N ILE A 122 -11.84 4.70 -6.57
CA ILE A 122 -10.96 3.52 -6.51
C ILE A 122 -11.70 2.22 -6.85
N GLN A 123 -13.03 2.17 -6.73
CA GLN A 123 -13.83 0.98 -7.07
C GLN A 123 -13.88 0.67 -8.58
N HIS A 124 -13.41 1.57 -9.44
CA HIS A 124 -13.32 1.31 -10.88
C HIS A 124 -12.14 0.39 -11.24
N ASP A 125 -12.35 -0.51 -12.21
CA ASP A 125 -11.33 -1.45 -12.70
C ASP A 125 -10.07 -0.71 -13.21
N ASP A 126 -10.27 0.46 -13.83
CA ASP A 126 -9.21 1.33 -14.31
C ASP A 126 -8.79 2.34 -13.24
N LEU A 127 -7.57 2.17 -12.73
CA LEU A 127 -7.01 3.05 -11.72
C LEU A 127 -6.78 4.47 -12.27
N ASN A 128 -7.58 5.43 -11.80
CA ASN A 128 -7.49 6.83 -12.23
C ASN A 128 -6.71 7.70 -11.21
N ILE A 129 -5.39 7.74 -11.37
CA ILE A 129 -4.50 8.53 -10.50
C ILE A 129 -4.81 10.03 -10.53
N GLU A 130 -5.22 10.58 -11.67
CA GLU A 130 -5.57 12.00 -11.79
C GLU A 130 -6.81 12.32 -10.95
N ALA A 131 -7.83 11.47 -10.99
CA ALA A 131 -9.03 11.62 -10.18
C ALA A 131 -8.71 11.52 -8.68
N ILE A 132 -7.85 10.58 -8.28
CA ILE A 132 -7.40 10.45 -6.89
C ILE A 132 -6.69 11.74 -6.45
N ALA A 133 -5.72 12.23 -7.23
CA ALA A 133 -5.01 13.46 -6.93
C ALA A 133 -5.96 14.67 -6.81
N LYS A 134 -6.93 14.78 -7.73
CA LYS A 134 -7.97 15.83 -7.66
C LYS A 134 -8.83 15.72 -6.41
N CYS A 135 -9.15 14.50 -5.96
CA CYS A 135 -9.87 14.28 -4.72
C CYS A 135 -9.11 14.90 -3.54
N PHE A 136 -7.82 14.57 -3.36
CA PHE A 136 -7.00 15.19 -2.30
C PHE A 136 -6.95 16.72 -2.36
N LEU A 137 -6.82 17.28 -3.57
CA LEU A 137 -6.78 18.73 -3.76
C LEU A 137 -8.11 19.40 -3.38
N ASN A 138 -9.24 18.75 -3.66
CA ASN A 138 -10.57 19.25 -3.32
C ASN A 138 -10.74 19.45 -1.80
N TYR A 139 -10.19 18.55 -0.99
CA TYR A 139 -10.27 18.60 0.47
C TYR A 139 -9.12 19.35 1.15
N SER A 140 -8.15 19.85 0.38
CA SER A 140 -6.94 20.48 0.91
C SER A 140 -7.21 21.63 1.90
N ASN A 141 -8.27 22.40 1.70
CA ASN A 141 -8.65 23.48 2.61
C ASN A 141 -9.37 22.97 3.86
N ASP A 142 -10.11 21.87 3.77
CA ASP A 142 -10.77 21.27 4.93
C ASP A 142 -9.75 20.63 5.87
N PHE A 143 -8.70 20.02 5.33
CA PHE A 143 -7.61 19.45 6.13
C PHE A 143 -6.81 20.51 6.90
N LYS A 144 -6.79 21.78 6.46
CA LYS A 144 -6.17 22.87 7.23
C LYS A 144 -6.86 23.12 8.57
N LYS A 145 -8.11 22.69 8.72
CA LYS A 145 -8.88 22.81 9.98
C LYS A 145 -8.42 21.83 11.05
N TYR A 146 -7.47 20.94 10.74
CA TYR A 146 -6.91 19.96 11.67
C TYR A 146 -5.67 20.48 12.40
N SER A 147 -5.14 21.63 11.97
CA SER A 147 -4.05 22.37 12.63
C SER A 147 -4.60 23.35 13.66
#